data_AF-A0A1E2SIQ8-F1
#
_entry.id   AF-A0A1E2SIQ8-F1
#
_cell.length_a   1.000
_cell.length_b   1.000
_cell.length_c   1.000
_cell.angle_alpha   90.00
_cell.angle_beta   90.00
_cell.angle_gamma   90.00
#
_symmetry.space_group_name_H-M   'P 1'
#
loop_
_entity.id
_entity.type
_entity.pdbx_description
1 polymer ?
#
loop_
_entity_poly.entity_id
_entity_poly.type
_entity_poly.pdbx_seq_one_letter_code
_entity_poly.pdbx_strand_id
1 'polypeptide(L)'
;MKSHLQSHGIALWACRNNEGAADFASFLKTHDRSVVFLVDQDSRTAAKHIFSDENMKARGFCPENDALYIGDQEFEDVFSDQEWTDVANRHWRRVDGENWQAAHIAELRSQKKFSDALLGLFKSGSYDGPAGKPVMSNRMALDLKENNADVPPKLVKIFERLVEKANY
;
A
#
# COMPACT_ATOMS: atom_id res chain seq x y z
N MET A 1 -12.03 12.79 -16.24
CA MET A 1 -13.35 12.31 -15.78
C MET A 1 -13.09 11.48 -14.52
N LYS A 2 -13.62 11.86 -13.35
CA LYS A 2 -13.52 11.00 -12.15
C LYS A 2 -14.36 9.76 -12.46
N SER A 3 -13.72 8.61 -12.61
CA SER A 3 -14.43 7.35 -12.84
C SER A 3 -14.29 6.45 -11.64
N HIS A 4 -15.37 5.80 -11.25
CA HIS A 4 -15.37 4.83 -10.17
C HIS A 4 -14.75 3.52 -10.65
N LEU A 5 -14.03 2.82 -9.76
CA LEU A 5 -13.46 1.50 -10.10
C LEU A 5 -14.56 0.48 -10.36
N GLN A 6 -15.65 0.54 -9.58
CA GLN A 6 -16.75 -0.40 -9.72
C GLN A 6 -17.48 -0.28 -11.06
N SER A 7 -17.52 0.91 -11.68
CA SER A 7 -18.15 1.09 -12.99
C SER A 7 -17.36 0.41 -14.11
N HIS A 8 -16.09 0.11 -13.88
CA HIS A 8 -15.23 -0.67 -14.77
C HIS A 8 -15.17 -2.17 -14.39
N GLY A 9 -15.99 -2.62 -13.43
CA GLY A 9 -15.97 -4.00 -12.96
C GLY A 9 -14.74 -4.37 -12.12
N ILE A 10 -13.98 -3.38 -11.63
CA ILE A 10 -12.78 -3.61 -10.81
C ILE A 10 -13.22 -3.81 -9.36
N ALA A 11 -12.79 -4.94 -8.77
CA ALA A 11 -12.97 -5.24 -7.35
C ALA A 11 -11.62 -5.35 -6.65
N LEU A 12 -11.49 -4.73 -5.47
CA LEU A 12 -10.31 -4.86 -4.60
C LEU A 12 -10.56 -5.97 -3.59
N TRP A 13 -9.58 -6.86 -3.42
CA TRP A 13 -9.69 -7.99 -2.48
C TRP A 13 -8.44 -8.08 -1.60
N ALA A 14 -8.63 -7.96 -0.28
CA ALA A 14 -7.55 -8.10 0.67
C ALA A 14 -7.29 -9.59 0.97
N CYS A 15 -6.22 -10.14 0.40
CA CYS A 15 -5.90 -11.57 0.46
C CYS A 15 -5.21 -12.04 1.75
N ARG A 16 -4.98 -11.15 2.72
CA ARG A 16 -4.31 -11.35 4.03
C ARG A 16 -2.83 -11.75 3.96
N ASN A 17 -2.44 -12.67 3.10
CA ASN A 17 -1.06 -13.09 2.88
C ASN A 17 -0.78 -13.37 1.39
N ASN A 18 0.49 -13.60 1.06
CA ASN A 18 0.94 -13.77 -0.31
C ASN A 18 0.49 -15.10 -0.92
N GLU A 19 0.55 -16.20 -0.15
CA GLU A 19 0.14 -17.54 -0.61
C GLU A 19 -1.35 -17.56 -0.98
N GLY A 20 -2.21 -17.10 -0.07
CA GLY A 20 -3.65 -17.02 -0.29
C GLY A 20 -4.01 -16.07 -1.42
N ALA A 21 -3.23 -15.00 -1.62
CA ALA A 21 -3.38 -14.15 -2.80
C ALA A 21 -3.10 -14.92 -4.09
N ALA A 22 -2.01 -15.69 -4.14
CA ALA A 22 -1.61 -16.45 -5.31
C ALA A 22 -2.63 -17.55 -5.66
N ASP A 23 -3.13 -18.27 -4.65
CA ASP A 23 -4.13 -19.33 -4.84
C ASP A 23 -5.46 -18.76 -5.33
N PHE A 24 -5.94 -17.68 -4.70
CA PHE A 24 -7.17 -17.02 -5.11
C PHE A 24 -7.07 -16.43 -6.53
N ALA A 25 -5.95 -15.78 -6.85
CA ALA A 25 -5.69 -15.27 -8.18
C ALA A 25 -5.64 -16.38 -9.24
N SER A 26 -5.05 -17.54 -8.90
CA SER A 26 -4.98 -18.69 -9.81
C SER A 26 -6.37 -19.24 -10.07
N PHE A 27 -7.20 -19.35 -9.03
CA PHE A 27 -8.62 -19.70 -9.16
C PHE A 27 -9.38 -18.72 -10.05
N LEU A 28 -9.16 -17.41 -9.91
CA LEU A 28 -9.81 -16.41 -10.75
C LEU A 28 -9.39 -16.53 -12.22
N LYS A 29 -8.09 -16.75 -12.51
CA LYS A 29 -7.60 -16.96 -13.88
C LYS A 29 -8.17 -18.21 -14.53
N THR A 30 -8.34 -19.31 -13.79
CA THR A 30 -8.96 -20.53 -14.34
C THR A 30 -10.45 -20.36 -14.64
N HIS A 31 -11.07 -19.27 -14.17
CA HIS A 31 -12.44 -18.86 -14.46
C HIS A 31 -12.51 -17.62 -15.35
N ASP A 32 -11.51 -17.42 -16.21
CA ASP A 32 -11.43 -16.36 -17.22
C ASP A 32 -11.58 -14.94 -16.63
N ARG A 33 -11.08 -14.72 -15.42
CA ARG A 33 -11.02 -13.39 -14.81
C ARG A 33 -9.62 -12.78 -14.94
N SER A 34 -9.58 -11.50 -15.28
CA SER A 34 -8.36 -10.69 -15.25
C SER A 34 -7.98 -10.37 -13.81
N VAL A 35 -6.72 -10.63 -13.45
CA VAL A 35 -6.19 -10.40 -12.11
C VAL A 35 -4.95 -9.54 -12.19
N VAL A 36 -4.80 -8.63 -11.22
CA VAL A 36 -3.58 -7.86 -10.99
C VAL A 36 -3.28 -7.88 -9.50
N PHE A 37 -2.05 -8.24 -9.14
CA PHE A 37 -1.50 -8.09 -7.82
C PHE A 37 -0.96 -6.67 -7.64
N LEU A 38 -1.30 -6.04 -6.52
CA LEU A 38 -0.63 -4.84 -6.03
C LEU A 38 0.11 -5.25 -4.75
N VAL A 39 1.43 -5.24 -4.78
CA VAL A 39 2.28 -5.77 -3.71
C VAL A 39 3.48 -4.87 -3.43
N ASP A 40 4.02 -4.99 -2.23
CA ASP A 40 5.21 -4.27 -1.81
C ASP A 40 6.41 -4.60 -2.71
N GLN A 41 7.27 -3.60 -2.96
CA GLN A 41 8.46 -3.76 -3.79
C GLN A 41 9.41 -4.84 -3.24
N ASP A 42 9.47 -5.00 -1.92
CA ASP A 42 10.29 -6.03 -1.27
C ASP A 42 9.78 -7.47 -1.53
N SER A 43 8.52 -7.64 -1.97
CA SER A 43 7.91 -8.96 -2.18
C SER A 43 8.59 -9.78 -3.29
N ARG A 44 9.29 -9.12 -4.23
CA ARG A 44 10.09 -9.83 -5.27
C ARG A 44 11.21 -10.66 -4.68
N THR A 45 11.77 -10.22 -3.55
CA THR A 45 12.88 -10.91 -2.87
C THR A 45 12.39 -11.67 -1.65
N ALA A 46 11.53 -11.06 -0.83
CA ALA A 46 11.01 -11.63 0.40
C ALA A 46 10.01 -12.77 0.17
N ALA A 47 9.20 -12.70 -0.90
CA ALA A 47 8.21 -13.71 -1.28
C ALA A 47 8.50 -14.26 -2.69
N LYS A 48 9.79 -14.48 -2.98
CA LYS A 48 10.28 -14.97 -4.29
C LYS A 48 9.66 -16.31 -4.72
N HIS A 49 9.19 -17.14 -3.79
CA HIS A 49 8.50 -18.40 -4.10
C HIS A 49 7.13 -18.18 -4.77
N ILE A 50 6.61 -16.96 -4.71
CA ILE A 50 5.36 -16.54 -5.34
C ILE A 50 5.63 -15.50 -6.43
N PHE A 51 6.31 -14.41 -6.08
CA PHE A 51 6.45 -13.22 -6.92
C PHE A 51 7.77 -13.14 -7.69
N SER A 52 8.55 -14.21 -7.76
CA SER A 52 9.60 -14.28 -8.79
C SER A 52 8.97 -14.46 -10.16
N ASP A 53 9.64 -13.91 -11.19
CA ASP A 53 9.14 -14.00 -12.57
C ASP A 53 8.91 -15.46 -13.00
N GLU A 54 9.79 -16.37 -12.57
CA GLU A 54 9.67 -17.82 -12.81
C GLU A 54 8.40 -18.41 -12.16
N ASN A 55 8.18 -18.13 -10.87
CA ASN A 55 7.06 -18.68 -10.10
C ASN A 55 5.71 -18.11 -10.53
N MET A 56 5.67 -16.84 -10.95
CA MET A 56 4.50 -16.22 -11.53
C MET A 56 4.17 -16.82 -12.90
N LYS A 57 5.17 -17.00 -13.78
CA LYS A 57 4.99 -17.65 -15.09
C LYS A 57 4.51 -19.09 -14.95
N ALA A 58 5.05 -19.85 -13.99
CA ALA A 58 4.62 -21.21 -13.70
C ALA A 58 3.13 -21.32 -13.29
N ARG A 59 2.57 -20.25 -12.70
CA ARG A 59 1.15 -20.13 -12.34
C ARG A 59 0.28 -19.50 -13.43
N GLY A 60 0.85 -19.23 -14.62
CA GLY A 60 0.12 -18.63 -15.74
C GLY A 60 -0.07 -17.11 -15.62
N PHE A 61 0.71 -16.42 -14.77
CA PHE A 61 0.74 -14.96 -14.70
C PHE A 61 1.83 -14.36 -15.59
N CYS A 62 1.59 -13.16 -16.08
CA CYS A 62 2.60 -12.34 -16.75
C CYS A 62 3.18 -11.35 -15.72
N PRO A 63 4.41 -11.55 -15.19
CA PRO A 63 4.95 -10.72 -14.11
C PRO A 63 4.89 -9.22 -14.38
N GLU A 64 5.11 -8.84 -15.64
CA GLU A 64 5.18 -7.45 -16.09
C GLU A 64 3.79 -6.78 -16.13
N ASN A 65 2.72 -7.57 -16.28
CA ASN A 65 1.34 -7.13 -16.49
C ASN A 65 0.37 -7.44 -15.36
N ASP A 66 0.67 -8.49 -14.60
CA ASP A 66 -0.20 -9.01 -13.56
C ASP A 66 0.37 -8.72 -12.16
N ALA A 67 1.62 -8.23 -12.01
CA ALA A 67 2.12 -7.73 -10.74
C ALA A 67 2.59 -6.26 -10.82
N LEU A 68 1.99 -5.43 -9.98
CA LEU A 68 2.34 -4.03 -9.78
C LEU A 68 3.01 -3.88 -8.43
N TYR A 69 4.26 -3.41 -8.45
CA TYR A 69 5.07 -3.23 -7.24
C TYR A 69 5.02 -1.78 -6.77
N ILE A 70 4.85 -1.58 -5.46
CA ILE A 70 4.66 -0.26 -4.85
C ILE A 70 5.57 -0.05 -3.63
N GLY A 71 5.83 1.22 -3.32
CA GLY A 71 6.81 1.61 -2.31
C GLY A 71 8.23 1.57 -2.83
N ASP A 72 9.16 1.99 -1.98
CA ASP A 72 10.59 1.72 -2.14
C ASP A 72 10.90 0.33 -1.56
N GLN A 73 10.30 0.01 -0.41
CA GLN A 73 10.26 -1.34 0.15
C GLN A 73 8.82 -1.74 0.51
N GLU A 74 8.09 -0.89 1.23
CA GLU A 74 6.73 -1.13 1.74
C GLU A 74 5.75 -0.11 1.18
N PHE A 75 4.45 -0.43 1.13
CA PHE A 75 3.40 0.47 0.69
C PHE A 75 3.46 1.83 1.39
N GLU A 76 3.68 1.87 2.71
CA GLU A 76 3.75 3.10 3.50
C GLU A 76 4.85 4.08 3.04
N ASP A 77 5.86 3.60 2.30
CA ASP A 77 6.93 4.45 1.77
C ASP A 77 6.42 5.49 0.76
N VAL A 78 5.27 5.23 0.12
CA VAL A 78 4.73 6.12 -0.92
C VAL A 78 4.26 7.48 -0.39
N PHE A 79 3.98 7.57 0.91
CA PHE A 79 3.59 8.81 1.56
C PHE A 79 4.84 9.50 2.13
N SER A 80 4.93 10.80 1.95
CA SER A 80 6.01 11.65 2.43
C SER A 80 6.03 11.78 3.96
N ASP A 81 7.17 12.25 4.47
CA ASP A 81 7.35 12.53 5.90
C ASP A 81 6.37 13.59 6.41
N GLN A 82 6.05 14.58 5.56
CA GLN A 82 5.11 15.63 5.90
C GLN A 82 3.68 15.09 5.99
N GLU A 83 3.25 14.23 5.06
CA GLU A 83 1.92 13.62 5.12
C GLU A 83 1.75 12.79 6.39
N TRP A 84 2.74 11.97 6.74
CA TRP A 84 2.72 11.22 8.00
C TRP A 84 2.69 12.12 9.22
N THR A 85 3.44 13.22 9.19
CA THR A 85 3.45 14.23 10.27
C THR A 85 2.09 14.89 10.43
N ASP A 86 1.44 15.27 9.34
CA ASP A 86 0.15 15.94 9.35
C ASP A 86 -0.96 15.02 9.88
N VAL A 87 -0.93 13.73 9.50
CA VAL A 87 -1.85 12.71 10.04
C VAL A 87 -1.59 12.49 11.53
N ALA A 88 -0.32 12.33 11.92
CA ALA A 88 0.04 12.10 13.31
C ALA A 88 -0.38 13.28 14.22
N ASN A 89 -0.16 14.52 13.78
CA ASN A 89 -0.58 15.70 14.54
C ASN A 89 -2.11 15.84 14.65
N ARG A 90 -2.87 15.29 13.71
CA ARG A 90 -4.34 15.28 13.75
C ARG A 90 -4.91 14.21 14.68
N HIS A 91 -4.29 13.02 14.71
CA HIS A 91 -4.90 11.84 15.34
C HIS A 91 -4.16 11.34 16.59
N TRP A 92 -2.87 11.62 16.73
CA TRP A 92 -2.00 11.00 17.74
C TRP A 92 -1.17 12.07 18.44
N ARG A 93 -1.79 12.79 19.37
CA ARG A 93 -1.11 13.85 20.14
C ARG A 93 0.05 13.28 20.95
N ARG A 94 1.22 13.92 20.86
CA ARG A 94 2.40 13.51 21.61
C ARG A 94 2.22 13.64 23.12
N VAL A 95 2.89 12.77 23.86
CA VAL A 95 2.86 12.74 25.33
C VAL A 95 3.56 13.93 25.99
N ASP A 96 4.48 14.59 25.29
CA ASP A 96 5.18 15.80 25.74
C ASP A 96 4.40 17.09 25.42
N GLY A 97 3.26 16.98 24.73
CA GLY A 97 2.43 18.11 24.33
C GLY A 97 2.93 18.87 23.10
N GLU A 98 4.09 18.49 22.56
CA GLU A 98 4.65 19.07 21.33
C GLU A 98 4.01 18.48 20.07
N ASN A 99 4.32 19.07 18.92
CA ASN A 99 3.91 18.53 17.62
C ASN A 99 4.96 17.55 17.07
N TRP A 100 4.48 16.51 16.37
CA TRP A 100 5.29 15.75 15.45
C TRP A 100 5.90 16.67 14.39
N GLN A 101 7.08 16.27 13.93
CA GLN A 101 7.88 16.98 12.94
C GLN A 101 8.33 15.97 11.89
N ALA A 102 8.45 16.39 10.64
CA ALA A 102 8.86 15.53 9.53
C ALA A 102 10.21 14.84 9.80
N ALA A 103 11.12 15.48 10.54
CA ALA A 103 12.39 14.89 10.95
C ALA A 103 12.24 13.58 11.72
N HIS A 104 11.24 13.47 12.60
CA HIS A 104 10.99 12.23 13.35
C HIS A 104 10.60 11.06 12.43
N ILE A 105 9.98 11.35 11.29
CA ILE A 105 9.59 10.34 10.29
C ILE A 105 10.77 10.02 9.38
N ALA A 106 11.51 11.04 8.95
CA ALA A 106 12.69 10.91 8.11
C ALA A 106 13.75 9.98 8.73
N GLU A 107 13.96 10.06 10.05
CA GLU A 107 14.87 9.18 10.79
C GLU A 107 14.52 7.69 10.65
N LEU A 108 13.24 7.38 10.46
CA LEU A 108 12.75 6.00 10.35
C LEU A 108 12.89 5.43 8.94
N ARG A 109 13.12 6.25 7.90
CA ARG A 109 13.22 5.79 6.50
C ARG A 109 14.35 4.80 6.25
N SER A 110 15.38 4.85 7.09
CA SER A 110 16.52 3.92 7.02
C SER A 110 16.24 2.58 7.70
N GLN A 111 15.11 2.43 8.41
CA GLN A 111 14.75 1.20 9.09
C GLN A 111 14.35 0.12 8.09
N LYS A 112 14.70 -1.13 8.38
CA LYS A 112 14.36 -2.29 7.54
C LYS A 112 12.85 -2.49 7.37
N LYS A 113 12.06 -2.10 8.37
CA LYS A 113 10.60 -2.14 8.38
C LYS A 113 10.08 -0.79 8.84
N PHE A 114 9.94 0.11 7.88
CA PHE A 114 9.48 1.48 8.09
C PHE A 114 8.09 1.52 8.71
N SER A 115 7.17 0.69 8.22
CA SER A 115 5.78 0.62 8.73
C SER A 115 5.71 0.22 10.21
N ASP A 116 6.57 -0.71 10.67
CA ASP A 116 6.67 -1.11 12.08
C ASP A 116 7.31 -0.02 12.94
N ALA A 117 8.37 0.63 12.41
CA ALA A 117 9.04 1.73 13.10
C ALA A 117 8.09 2.92 13.31
N LEU A 118 7.32 3.30 12.28
CA LEU A 118 6.28 4.33 12.36
C LEU A 118 5.22 3.98 13.41
N LEU A 119 4.70 2.76 13.36
CA LEU A 119 3.71 2.30 14.32
C LEU A 119 4.26 2.37 15.75
N GLY A 120 5.51 1.95 15.96
CA GLY A 120 6.20 2.02 17.25
C GLY A 120 6.36 3.45 17.74
N LEU A 121 6.78 4.37 16.86
CA LEU A 121 6.92 5.80 17.18
C LEU A 121 5.60 6.39 17.67
N PHE A 122 4.52 6.21 16.91
CA PHE A 122 3.22 6.80 17.27
C PHE A 122 2.57 6.12 18.47
N LYS A 123 2.75 4.80 18.64
CA LYS A 123 2.24 4.09 19.83
C LYS A 123 2.92 4.53 21.11
N SER A 124 4.24 4.66 21.10
CA SER A 124 5.02 4.97 22.30
C SER A 124 5.07 6.46 22.62
N GLY A 125 5.04 7.31 21.58
CA GLY A 125 5.15 8.76 21.73
C GLY A 125 3.84 9.51 21.87
N SER A 126 2.67 8.84 21.82
CA SER A 126 1.35 9.48 21.89
C SER A 126 0.52 8.98 23.07
N TYR A 127 -0.40 9.80 23.57
CA TYR A 127 -1.38 9.36 24.56
C TYR A 127 -2.33 8.28 24.01
N ASP A 128 -2.82 8.50 22.77
CA ASP A 128 -3.80 7.66 22.10
C ASP A 128 -3.29 7.18 20.73
N GLY A 129 -2.13 6.51 20.72
CA GLY A 129 -1.52 6.02 19.48
C GLY A 129 -2.37 4.98 18.72
N PRO A 130 -2.06 4.70 17.44
CA PRO A 130 -2.86 3.78 16.64
C PRO A 130 -2.81 2.35 17.18
N ALA A 131 -3.94 1.66 17.24
CA ALA A 131 -4.02 0.28 17.78
C ALA A 131 -3.18 -0.72 16.97
N GLY A 132 -2.97 -0.47 15.68
CA GLY A 132 -2.14 -1.28 14.79
C GLY A 132 -2.01 -0.66 13.41
N LYS A 133 -1.24 -1.31 12.51
CA LYS A 133 -1.02 -0.85 11.14
C LYS A 133 -2.32 -0.53 10.37
N PRO A 134 -3.38 -1.37 10.42
CA PRO A 134 -4.60 -1.08 9.68
C PRO A 134 -5.26 0.24 10.09
N VAL A 135 -5.24 0.58 11.39
CA VAL A 135 -5.77 1.85 11.90
C VAL A 135 -4.90 3.01 11.44
N MET A 136 -3.57 2.86 11.51
CA MET A 136 -2.61 3.88 11.07
C MET A 136 -2.79 4.23 9.59
N SER A 137 -2.81 3.22 8.72
CA SER A 137 -2.97 3.43 7.27
C SER A 137 -4.37 3.90 6.90
N ASN A 138 -5.40 3.52 7.65
CA ASN A 138 -6.77 4.03 7.45
C ASN A 138 -6.87 5.53 7.77
N ARG A 139 -6.23 6.00 8.85
CA ARG A 139 -6.18 7.44 9.17
C ARG A 139 -5.49 8.24 8.08
N MET A 140 -4.37 7.73 7.55
CA MET A 140 -3.72 8.33 6.37
C MET A 140 -4.70 8.45 5.20
N ALA A 141 -5.37 7.36 4.82
CA ALA A 141 -6.30 7.36 3.69
C ALA A 141 -7.49 8.32 3.87
N LEU A 142 -8.05 8.42 5.07
CA LEU A 142 -9.19 9.32 5.37
C LEU A 142 -8.80 10.80 5.38
N ASP A 143 -7.51 11.10 5.58
CA ASP A 143 -6.98 12.45 5.66
C ASP A 143 -6.52 13.01 4.30
N LEU A 144 -6.47 12.17 3.26
CA LEU A 144 -6.16 12.57 1.88
C LEU A 144 -7.25 13.48 1.32
N LYS A 145 -6.87 14.63 0.75
CA LYS A 145 -7.85 15.54 0.12
C LYS A 145 -8.29 15.01 -1.26
N GLU A 146 -9.56 15.27 -1.60
CA GLU A 146 -10.23 14.78 -2.81
C GLU A 146 -9.67 15.31 -4.16
N ASN A 147 -8.70 16.23 -4.13
CA ASN A 147 -8.19 16.90 -5.33
C ASN A 147 -6.99 16.17 -5.98
N ASN A 148 -6.69 14.93 -5.56
CA ASN A 148 -5.53 14.14 -5.98
C ASN A 148 -4.15 14.75 -5.67
N ALA A 149 -4.08 15.99 -5.16
CA ALA A 149 -2.80 16.65 -4.87
C ALA A 149 -2.04 15.93 -3.75
N ASP A 150 -2.79 15.34 -2.82
CA ASP A 150 -2.25 14.59 -1.68
C ASP A 150 -2.19 13.07 -1.98
N VAL A 151 -2.59 12.62 -3.18
CA VAL A 151 -2.49 11.20 -3.53
C VAL A 151 -1.14 10.94 -4.20
N PRO A 152 -0.29 10.03 -3.68
CA PRO A 152 1.00 9.72 -4.28
C PRO A 152 0.88 9.40 -5.78
N PRO A 153 1.67 10.05 -6.67
CA PRO A 153 1.55 9.86 -8.11
C PRO A 153 1.69 8.40 -8.58
N LYS A 154 2.45 7.59 -7.83
CA LYS A 154 2.62 6.15 -8.09
C LYS A 154 1.29 5.40 -7.93
N LEU A 155 0.45 5.76 -6.95
CA LEU A 155 -0.89 5.19 -6.76
C LEU A 155 -1.84 5.59 -7.89
N VAL A 156 -1.83 6.87 -8.28
CA VAL A 156 -2.65 7.36 -9.40
C VAL A 156 -2.40 6.55 -10.66
N LYS A 157 -1.11 6.38 -11.04
CA LYS A 157 -0.71 5.59 -12.21
C LYS A 157 -1.13 4.13 -12.14
N ILE A 158 -1.11 3.53 -10.94
CA ILE A 158 -1.59 2.16 -10.73
C ILE A 158 -3.08 2.06 -11.04
N PHE A 159 -3.90 2.97 -10.50
CA PHE A 159 -5.34 2.96 -10.77
C PHE A 159 -5.68 3.26 -12.22
N GLU A 160 -4.95 4.18 -12.87
CA GLU A 160 -5.08 4.42 -14.33
C GLU A 160 -4.81 3.14 -15.12
N ARG A 161 -3.71 2.43 -14.83
CA ARG A 161 -3.38 1.15 -15.47
C ARG A 161 -4.44 0.07 -15.24
N LEU A 162 -5.02 0.00 -14.05
CA LEU A 162 -6.11 -0.95 -13.75
C LEU A 162 -7.36 -0.65 -14.59
N VAL A 163 -7.72 0.63 -14.73
CA VAL A 163 -8.84 1.07 -15.56
C VAL A 163 -8.59 0.78 -17.04
N GLU A 164 -7.38 1.07 -17.54
CA GLU A 164 -6.98 0.71 -18.90
C GLU A 164 -7.14 -0.80 -19.14
N LYS A 165 -6.61 -1.64 -18.26
CA LYS A 165 -6.70 -3.11 -18.39
C LYS A 165 -8.14 -3.64 -18.33
N ALA A 166 -9.04 -2.97 -17.60
CA ALA A 166 -10.44 -3.40 -17.51
C ALA A 166 -11.29 -3.06 -18.75
N ASN A 167 -10.82 -2.12 -19.58
CA ASN A 167 -11.52 -1.68 -20.79
C ASN A 167 -11.11 -2.48 -22.06
N TYR A 168 -10.18 -3.43 -21.93
CA TYR A 168 -9.74 -4.34 -22.99
C TYR A 168 -10.08 -5.79 -22.64
#